data_AF-D0WFG9-F1
#
_entry.id   AF-D0WFG9-F1
#
_cell.length_a   1.000
_cell.length_b   1.000
_cell.length_c   1.000
_cell.angle_alpha   90.00
_cell.angle_beta   90.00
_cell.angle_gamma   90.00
#
_symmetry.space_group_name_H-M   'P 1'
#
loop_
_entity.id
_entity.type
_entity.pdbx_description
1 polymer ?
#
loop_
_entity_poly.entity_id
_entity_poly.type
_entity_poly.pdbx_seq_one_letter_code
_entity_poly.pdbx_strand_id
1 'polypeptide(L)'
;MAVESINYQCPSCGGTMRYDGASGRLVCDFCGTAHLPSDIEAIYAARQASADASAEEASRRAEAGTLSEYEQMASGSGAAVALTDEVIAEAVNAQGTDGADDPIASFLSRASWNESERAGLRSFTCSSCGASLTCDATTAVSECPYCGNTAVVPGTFVETARPDLVVPFKVDKAAATAALTAHYKGKRFLPKDFADANRIEHIQGVYVPFWLYDGTAEGSETFEARNVRTHRSGDEEITETDIYSVYRAGEVGFTHVPADASAKMPNGHMDAIEPFDYGSLVPFSLAYMPGYLAERFDEDAEACASRVHGRMRQSLEDELRASVRGYDEVRSGSLDAQVRMESVSQALFPVWMLHTRWQDGDYLFAMNGQTGRLVGDLPVSWGKVVLWFFGLFAVLCMVLSGLDFGFLQFDDTLASMLVDIGLPIVGAASICAVFYSQMKTARERSEAHEYIDADGLELSASQDTFIETRRSSRHLD
;
A
#
# COMPACT_ATOMS: atom_id res chain seq x y z
N MET A 1 -38.95 13.63 -12.53
CA MET A 1 -37.48 13.77 -12.41
C MET A 1 -37.14 14.45 -11.10
N ALA A 2 -36.64 13.67 -10.16
CA ALA A 2 -35.63 14.00 -9.17
C ALA A 2 -35.23 12.64 -8.60
N VAL A 3 -34.42 11.88 -9.35
CA VAL A 3 -33.69 10.77 -8.75
C VAL A 3 -32.71 11.49 -7.83
N GLU A 4 -33.06 11.53 -6.55
CA GLU A 4 -32.26 12.16 -5.52
C GLU A 4 -30.94 11.39 -5.50
N SER A 5 -29.91 11.97 -6.15
CA SER A 5 -28.58 11.40 -6.14
C SER A 5 -28.17 11.25 -4.68
N ILE A 6 -27.79 10.06 -4.24
CA ILE A 6 -27.21 9.89 -2.92
C ILE A 6 -25.78 10.43 -2.98
N ASN A 7 -25.68 11.75 -3.10
CA ASN A 7 -24.59 12.52 -2.54
C ASN A 7 -25.03 12.83 -1.11
N TYR A 8 -24.22 12.46 -0.13
CA TYR A 8 -24.52 12.76 1.26
C TYR A 8 -24.44 14.28 1.48
N GLN A 9 -25.57 14.95 1.32
CA GLN A 9 -25.78 16.34 1.68
C GLN A 9 -26.01 16.45 3.18
N CYS A 10 -25.56 17.55 3.76
CA CYS A 10 -25.77 17.84 5.17
C CYS A 10 -27.28 17.82 5.49
N PRO A 11 -27.74 16.96 6.43
CA PRO A 11 -29.15 16.93 6.82
C PRO A 11 -29.65 18.25 7.42
N SER A 12 -28.74 19.08 7.93
CA SER A 12 -29.07 20.35 8.59
C SER A 12 -29.18 21.53 7.62
N CYS A 13 -28.41 21.57 6.53
CA CYS A 13 -28.36 22.74 5.64
C CYS A 13 -28.32 22.43 4.14
N GLY A 14 -28.27 21.16 3.73
CA GLY A 14 -28.17 20.74 2.33
C GLY A 14 -26.80 20.98 1.69
N GLY A 15 -25.80 21.48 2.43
CA GLY A 15 -24.45 21.71 1.94
C GLY A 15 -23.65 20.42 1.70
N THR A 16 -22.61 20.51 0.88
CA THR A 16 -21.67 19.41 0.63
C THR A 16 -20.99 18.96 1.92
N MET A 17 -20.78 17.65 2.05
CA MET A 17 -20.02 17.06 3.15
C MET A 17 -18.74 16.42 2.63
N ARG A 18 -17.69 16.50 3.45
CA ARG A 18 -16.39 15.89 3.22
C ARG A 18 -16.10 14.89 4.33
N TYR A 19 -15.48 13.76 4.01
CA TYR A 19 -14.99 12.85 5.04
C TYR A 19 -13.72 13.42 5.68
N ASP A 20 -13.73 13.54 7.01
CA ASP A 20 -12.59 14.00 7.80
C ASP A 20 -11.98 12.81 8.55
N GLY A 21 -10.83 12.35 8.07
CA GLY A 21 -10.17 11.17 8.62
C GLY A 21 -9.73 11.34 10.08
N ALA A 22 -9.37 12.55 10.50
CA ALA A 22 -8.92 12.81 11.87
C ALA A 22 -10.04 12.60 12.89
N SER A 23 -11.27 13.01 12.56
CA SER A 23 -12.44 12.81 13.40
C SER A 23 -13.24 11.54 13.10
N GLY A 24 -12.99 10.90 11.95
CA GLY A 24 -13.74 9.75 11.45
C GLY A 24 -15.19 10.09 11.06
N ARG A 25 -15.46 11.36 10.73
CA ARG A 25 -16.82 11.90 10.52
C ARG A 25 -16.97 12.58 9.17
N LEU A 26 -18.20 12.63 8.68
CA LEU A 26 -18.59 13.51 7.57
C LEU A 26 -18.85 14.91 8.13
N VAL A 27 -18.03 15.88 7.71
CA VAL A 27 -18.10 17.29 8.13
C VAL A 27 -18.67 18.12 6.99
N CYS A 28 -19.69 18.93 7.27
CA CYS A 28 -20.24 19.86 6.28
C CYS A 28 -19.36 21.10 6.12
N ASP A 29 -18.97 21.42 4.88
CA ASP A 29 -18.13 22.59 4.57
C ASP A 29 -18.86 23.93 4.77
N PHE A 30 -20.20 23.92 4.83
CA PHE A 30 -21.01 25.15 4.97
C PHE A 30 -21.35 25.48 6.42
N CYS A 31 -21.90 24.53 7.18
CA CYS A 31 -22.39 24.78 8.55
C CYS A 31 -21.54 24.11 9.63
N GLY A 32 -20.54 23.30 9.26
CA GLY A 32 -19.63 22.64 10.20
C GLY A 32 -20.22 21.49 11.00
N THR A 33 -21.48 21.09 10.77
CA THR A 33 -22.06 19.91 11.43
C THR A 33 -21.30 18.65 11.06
N ALA A 34 -21.06 17.78 12.04
CA ALA A 34 -20.32 16.53 11.86
C ALA A 34 -21.18 15.32 12.25
N HIS A 35 -21.27 14.32 11.38
CA HIS A 35 -22.02 13.08 11.59
C HIS A 35 -21.14 11.86 11.35
N LEU A 36 -21.46 10.71 11.99
CA LEU A 36 -20.79 9.46 11.63
C LEU A 36 -21.28 8.98 10.26
N PRO A 37 -20.45 8.29 9.47
CA PRO A 37 -20.88 7.66 8.21
C PRO A 37 -22.15 6.82 8.36
N SER A 38 -22.22 5.98 9.41
CA SER A 38 -23.37 5.13 9.72
C SER A 38 -24.66 5.92 10.00
N ASP A 39 -24.56 7.08 10.65
CA ASP A 39 -25.73 7.91 10.97
C ASP A 39 -26.32 8.51 9.69
N ILE A 40 -25.44 8.97 8.80
CA ILE A 40 -25.80 9.55 7.52
C ILE A 40 -26.40 8.48 6.61
N GLU A 41 -25.79 7.30 6.54
CA GLU A 41 -26.35 6.14 5.83
C GLU A 41 -27.75 5.80 6.34
N ALA A 42 -27.97 5.75 7.64
CA ALA A 42 -29.30 5.48 8.21
C ALA A 42 -30.33 6.56 7.81
N ILE A 43 -29.94 7.83 7.81
CA ILE A 43 -30.81 8.94 7.38
C ILE A 43 -31.18 8.80 5.90
N TYR A 44 -30.19 8.51 5.04
CA TYR A 44 -30.40 8.38 3.60
C TYR A 44 -31.14 7.10 3.22
N ALA A 45 -30.88 5.98 3.90
CA ALA A 45 -31.63 4.75 3.74
C ALA A 45 -33.11 4.94 4.12
N ALA A 46 -33.40 5.69 5.20
CA ALA A 46 -34.77 6.03 5.58
C ALA A 46 -35.46 6.94 4.54
N ARG A 47 -34.73 7.92 3.97
CA ARG A 47 -35.25 8.76 2.88
C ARG A 47 -35.53 7.95 1.62
N GLN A 48 -34.62 7.05 1.26
CA GLN A 48 -34.77 6.17 0.10
C GLN A 48 -35.98 5.24 0.28
N ALA A 49 -36.09 4.55 1.42
CA ALA A 49 -37.25 3.70 1.72
C ALA A 49 -38.57 4.48 1.69
N SER A 50 -38.59 5.74 2.16
CA SER A 50 -39.77 6.60 2.07
C SER A 50 -40.09 7.02 0.63
N ALA A 51 -39.06 7.25 -0.20
CA ALA A 51 -39.21 7.60 -1.61
C ALA A 51 -39.74 6.40 -2.42
N ASP A 52 -39.19 5.21 -2.18
CA ASP A 52 -39.60 3.96 -2.82
C ASP A 52 -41.05 3.61 -2.45
N ALA A 53 -41.41 3.69 -1.16
CA ALA A 53 -42.80 3.50 -0.72
C ALA A 53 -43.76 4.52 -1.34
N SER A 54 -43.31 5.76 -1.54
CA SER A 54 -44.11 6.80 -2.20
C SER A 54 -44.28 6.52 -3.71
N ALA A 55 -43.25 5.97 -4.36
CA ALA A 55 -43.28 5.57 -5.76
C ALA A 55 -44.19 4.36 -6.00
N GLU A 56 -44.13 3.35 -5.13
CA GLU A 56 -45.04 2.20 -5.14
C GLU A 56 -46.50 2.64 -4.95
N GLU A 57 -46.76 3.52 -3.98
CA GLU A 57 -48.11 4.04 -3.77
C GLU A 57 -48.62 4.86 -4.96
N ALA A 58 -47.76 5.67 -5.57
CA ALA A 58 -48.09 6.39 -6.80
C ALA A 58 -48.42 5.43 -7.96
N SER A 59 -47.67 4.33 -8.09
CA SER A 59 -47.94 3.28 -9.07
C SER A 59 -49.28 2.60 -8.83
N ARG A 60 -49.59 2.19 -7.59
CA ARG A 60 -50.90 1.63 -7.21
C ARG A 60 -52.06 2.59 -7.49
N ARG A 61 -51.91 3.88 -7.19
CA ARG A 61 -52.93 4.90 -7.45
C ARG A 61 -53.14 5.16 -8.94
N ALA A 62 -52.08 5.05 -9.74
CA ALA A 62 -52.13 5.12 -11.20
C ALA A 62 -52.91 3.94 -11.79
N GLU A 63 -52.63 2.71 -11.35
CA GLU A 63 -53.37 1.51 -11.76
C GLU A 63 -54.84 1.55 -11.34
N ALA A 64 -55.13 2.10 -10.16
CA ALA A 64 -56.50 2.29 -9.66
C ALA A 64 -57.26 3.44 -10.35
N GLY A 65 -56.63 4.21 -11.25
CA GLY A 65 -57.25 5.33 -11.94
C GLY A 65 -57.63 6.51 -11.03
N THR A 66 -56.97 6.65 -9.89
CA THR A 66 -57.28 7.65 -8.84
C THR A 66 -56.33 8.85 -8.83
N LEU A 67 -55.58 9.05 -9.90
CA LEU A 67 -54.71 10.22 -10.08
C LEU A 67 -55.54 11.48 -10.26
N SER A 68 -55.16 12.55 -9.58
CA SER A 68 -55.72 13.89 -9.82
C SER A 68 -55.36 14.40 -11.21
N GLU A 69 -56.15 15.36 -11.72
CA GLU A 69 -55.92 16.00 -13.04
C GLU A 69 -54.50 16.59 -13.16
N TYR A 70 -53.92 17.06 -12.05
CA TYR A 70 -52.54 17.56 -11.97
C TYR A 70 -51.49 16.43 -12.03
N GLU A 71 -51.74 15.30 -11.38
CA GLU A 71 -50.88 14.09 -11.43
C GLU A 71 -50.95 13.40 -12.82
N GLN A 72 -52.10 13.46 -13.49
CA GLN A 72 -52.30 12.95 -14.85
C GLN A 72 -51.52 13.77 -15.90
N MET A 73 -51.46 15.09 -15.76
CA MET A 73 -50.63 15.95 -16.62
C MET A 73 -49.13 15.68 -16.49
N ALA A 74 -48.66 15.26 -15.31
CA ALA A 74 -47.27 14.86 -15.08
C ALA A 74 -46.92 13.48 -15.66
N SER A 75 -47.92 12.59 -15.83
CA SER A 75 -47.75 11.23 -16.36
C SER A 75 -47.60 11.15 -17.88
N GLY A 76 -47.92 12.23 -18.61
CA GLY A 76 -47.87 12.29 -20.08
C GLY A 76 -46.47 12.41 -20.71
N SER A 77 -45.39 12.44 -19.91
CA SER A 77 -44.02 12.68 -20.40
C SER A 77 -43.09 11.45 -20.41
N GLY A 78 -43.63 10.22 -20.39
CA GLY A 78 -42.84 9.00 -20.59
C GLY A 78 -42.70 8.13 -19.34
N ALA A 79 -42.98 6.85 -19.53
CA ALA A 79 -43.29 5.83 -18.54
C ALA A 79 -42.17 5.49 -17.54
N ALA A 80 -42.56 5.17 -16.30
CA ALA A 80 -41.80 4.35 -15.38
C ALA A 80 -42.45 2.96 -15.34
N VAL A 81 -41.66 1.92 -15.66
CA VAL A 81 -42.01 0.53 -15.36
C VAL A 81 -41.52 0.26 -13.94
N ALA A 82 -42.41 -0.18 -13.05
CA ALA A 82 -42.03 -0.62 -11.72
C ALA A 82 -41.15 -1.88 -11.86
N LEU A 83 -39.95 -1.85 -11.28
CA LEU A 83 -39.10 -3.02 -11.12
C LEU A 83 -39.71 -3.88 -10.00
N THR A 84 -40.64 -4.76 -10.37
CA THR A 84 -41.16 -5.79 -9.45
C THR A 84 -40.17 -6.94 -9.32
N ASP A 85 -40.28 -7.73 -8.25
CA ASP A 85 -39.45 -8.92 -8.02
C ASP A 85 -39.46 -9.90 -9.21
N GLU A 86 -40.54 -9.91 -10.00
CA GLU A 86 -40.64 -10.69 -11.25
C GLU A 86 -39.71 -10.18 -12.35
N VAL A 87 -39.59 -8.87 -12.54
CA VAL A 87 -38.71 -8.25 -13.56
C VAL A 87 -37.23 -8.48 -13.23
N ILE A 88 -36.89 -8.49 -11.93
CA ILE A 88 -35.55 -8.81 -11.45
C ILE A 88 -35.24 -10.31 -11.65
N ALA A 89 -36.19 -11.19 -11.34
CA ALA A 89 -36.04 -12.64 -11.55
C ALA A 89 -35.89 -13.00 -13.04
N GLU A 90 -36.56 -12.28 -13.94
CA GLU A 90 -36.49 -12.51 -15.39
C GLU A 90 -35.16 -12.01 -16.00
N ALA A 91 -34.59 -10.93 -15.44
CA ALA A 91 -33.26 -10.43 -15.81
C ALA A 91 -32.13 -11.37 -15.36
N VAL A 92 -32.26 -11.99 -14.17
CA VAL A 92 -31.30 -12.99 -13.65
C VAL A 92 -31.31 -14.26 -14.52
N ASN A 93 -32.47 -14.68 -15.01
CA ASN A 93 -32.57 -15.86 -15.88
C ASN A 93 -32.07 -15.63 -17.32
N ALA A 94 -31.80 -14.37 -17.71
CA ALA A 94 -31.33 -14.01 -19.05
C ALA A 94 -29.80 -14.07 -19.22
N GLN A 95 -29.03 -14.24 -18.13
CA GLN A 95 -27.59 -14.42 -18.18
C GLN A 95 -27.24 -15.87 -17.82
N GLY A 96 -26.76 -16.61 -18.82
CA GLY A 96 -26.54 -18.06 -18.76
C GLY A 96 -25.65 -18.48 -17.59
N THR A 97 -26.10 -19.54 -16.93
CA THR A 97 -25.38 -20.27 -15.88
C THR A 97 -24.28 -21.12 -16.50
N ASP A 98 -23.01 -20.83 -16.22
CA ASP A 98 -21.90 -21.80 -16.30
C ASP A 98 -20.72 -21.31 -15.44
N GLY A 99 -20.49 -21.97 -14.29
CA GLY A 99 -19.29 -21.79 -13.45
C GLY A 99 -19.56 -21.53 -11.96
N ALA A 100 -20.00 -22.57 -11.23
CA ALA A 100 -20.41 -22.45 -9.82
C ALA A 100 -19.30 -22.72 -8.78
N ASP A 101 -18.05 -22.97 -9.18
CA ASP A 101 -16.97 -23.37 -8.24
C ASP A 101 -15.72 -22.46 -8.27
N ASP A 102 -15.84 -21.21 -8.73
CA ASP A 102 -14.76 -20.20 -8.65
C ASP A 102 -15.12 -19.08 -7.65
N PRO A 103 -14.41 -18.96 -6.51
CA PRO A 103 -14.58 -17.87 -5.55
C PRO A 103 -14.51 -16.47 -6.19
N ILE A 104 -13.73 -16.31 -7.26
CA ILE A 104 -13.54 -15.04 -7.99
C ILE A 104 -14.80 -14.70 -8.80
N ALA A 105 -15.41 -15.69 -9.46
CA ALA A 105 -16.68 -15.51 -10.19
C ALA A 105 -17.87 -15.21 -9.24
N SER A 106 -17.85 -15.78 -8.03
CA SER A 106 -18.84 -15.47 -6.98
C SER A 106 -18.68 -14.04 -6.43
N PHE A 107 -17.46 -13.51 -6.33
CA PHE A 107 -17.23 -12.11 -5.99
C PHE A 107 -17.78 -11.16 -7.08
N LEU A 108 -17.45 -11.41 -8.34
CA LEU A 108 -17.88 -10.56 -9.47
C LEU A 108 -19.40 -10.54 -9.69
N SER A 109 -20.10 -11.63 -9.34
CA SER A 109 -21.56 -11.73 -9.48
C SER A 109 -22.37 -11.09 -8.34
N ARG A 110 -21.76 -10.76 -7.19
CA ARG A 110 -22.45 -10.22 -6.01
C ARG A 110 -22.41 -8.69 -5.87
N ALA A 111 -21.67 -7.99 -6.73
CA ALA A 111 -21.20 -6.62 -6.49
C ALA A 111 -21.50 -5.64 -7.64
N SER A 112 -22.73 -5.68 -8.20
CA SER A 112 -23.18 -4.64 -9.14
C SER A 112 -23.61 -3.39 -8.36
N TRP A 113 -23.09 -2.23 -8.81
CA TRP A 113 -23.47 -0.93 -8.27
C TRP A 113 -24.96 -0.71 -8.49
N ASN A 114 -25.70 -0.34 -7.43
CA ASN A 114 -27.10 -0.01 -7.59
C ASN A 114 -27.26 1.36 -8.28
N GLU A 115 -28.43 1.63 -8.87
CA GLU A 115 -28.66 2.85 -9.67
C GLU A 115 -28.42 4.15 -8.87
N SER A 116 -28.75 4.15 -7.57
CA SER A 116 -28.55 5.31 -6.70
C SER A 116 -27.07 5.59 -6.41
N GLU A 117 -26.25 4.54 -6.25
CA GLU A 117 -24.80 4.65 -6.10
C GLU A 117 -24.16 5.16 -7.41
N ARG A 118 -24.58 4.63 -8.57
CA ARG A 118 -24.07 5.05 -9.89
C ARG A 118 -24.34 6.53 -10.16
N ALA A 119 -25.52 7.02 -9.80
CA ALA A 119 -25.91 8.40 -9.99
C ALA A 119 -25.05 9.39 -9.17
N GLY A 120 -24.53 8.94 -8.03
CA GLY A 120 -23.64 9.71 -7.16
C GLY A 120 -22.17 9.71 -7.58
N LEU A 121 -21.79 8.94 -8.59
CA LEU A 121 -20.40 8.76 -9.02
C LEU A 121 -20.09 9.43 -10.36
N ARG A 122 -18.81 9.78 -10.51
CA ARG A 122 -18.20 10.25 -11.74
C ARG A 122 -16.92 9.47 -11.98
N SER A 123 -16.63 9.19 -13.24
CA SER A 123 -15.35 8.61 -13.64
C SER A 123 -14.56 9.62 -14.48
N PHE A 124 -13.25 9.54 -14.37
CA PHE A 124 -12.31 10.44 -15.00
C PHE A 124 -11.19 9.61 -15.63
N THR A 125 -10.84 9.91 -16.88
CA THR A 125 -9.74 9.24 -17.57
C THR A 125 -8.65 10.25 -17.89
N CYS A 126 -7.42 9.93 -17.50
CA CYS A 126 -6.26 10.75 -17.84
C CYS A 126 -5.82 10.48 -19.27
N SER A 127 -5.81 11.51 -20.12
CA SER A 127 -5.34 11.43 -21.51
C SER A 127 -3.84 11.15 -21.67
N SER A 128 -3.04 11.37 -20.62
CA SER A 128 -1.57 11.23 -20.68
C SER A 128 -1.09 9.86 -20.20
N CYS A 129 -1.60 9.35 -19.07
CA CYS A 129 -1.14 8.07 -18.50
C CYS A 129 -2.18 6.94 -18.58
N GLY A 130 -3.42 7.26 -18.93
CA GLY A 130 -4.54 6.30 -18.98
C GLY A 130 -5.18 5.98 -17.63
N ALA A 131 -4.74 6.61 -16.53
CA ALA A 131 -5.33 6.38 -15.20
C ALA A 131 -6.84 6.58 -15.23
N SER A 132 -7.56 5.62 -14.66
CA SER A 132 -9.02 5.60 -14.56
C SER A 132 -9.41 5.83 -13.11
N LEU A 133 -10.00 6.98 -12.84
CA LEU A 133 -10.34 7.47 -11.50
C LEU A 133 -11.85 7.52 -11.35
N THR A 134 -12.35 7.19 -10.17
CA THR A 134 -13.74 7.32 -9.76
C THR A 134 -13.79 8.23 -8.55
N CYS A 135 -14.74 9.16 -8.50
CA CYS A 135 -14.98 9.97 -7.32
C CYS A 135 -16.47 10.26 -7.17
N ASP A 136 -16.85 10.84 -6.03
CA ASP A 136 -18.21 11.35 -5.88
C ASP A 136 -18.47 12.52 -6.84
N ALA A 137 -19.73 12.80 -7.11
CA ALA A 137 -20.14 13.81 -8.08
C ALA A 137 -19.81 15.25 -7.67
N THR A 138 -19.44 15.50 -6.42
CA THR A 138 -19.06 16.82 -5.90
C THR A 138 -17.54 17.03 -5.86
N THR A 139 -16.75 15.95 -5.93
CA THR A 139 -15.29 16.04 -6.02
C THR A 139 -14.85 16.47 -7.41
N ALA A 140 -14.06 17.54 -7.47
CA ALA A 140 -13.45 18.04 -8.69
C ALA A 140 -12.01 17.54 -8.82
N VAL A 141 -11.65 17.00 -9.98
CA VAL A 141 -10.29 16.57 -10.30
C VAL A 141 -9.65 17.59 -11.23
N SER A 142 -8.73 18.41 -10.72
CA SER A 142 -8.00 19.41 -11.52
C SER A 142 -6.71 18.87 -12.13
N GLU A 143 -6.14 17.81 -11.56
CA GLU A 143 -4.85 17.25 -11.93
C GLU A 143 -4.83 15.74 -11.65
N CYS A 144 -4.22 14.97 -12.54
CA CYS A 144 -4.05 13.53 -12.36
C CYS A 144 -3.03 13.25 -11.24
N PRO A 145 -3.38 12.49 -10.19
CA PRO A 145 -2.48 12.21 -9.07
C PRO A 145 -1.27 11.34 -9.46
N TYR A 146 -1.36 10.59 -10.56
CA TYR A 146 -0.30 9.69 -11.02
C TYR A 146 0.78 10.38 -11.86
N CYS A 147 0.42 11.42 -12.64
CA CYS A 147 1.35 12.01 -13.61
C CYS A 147 1.34 13.54 -13.66
N GLY A 148 0.51 14.20 -12.84
CA GLY A 148 0.42 15.67 -12.81
C GLY A 148 -0.24 16.29 -14.05
N ASN A 149 -0.89 15.49 -14.91
CA ASN A 149 -1.56 16.03 -16.10
C ASN A 149 -2.88 16.69 -15.73
N THR A 150 -3.09 17.94 -16.14
CA THR A 150 -4.32 18.70 -15.91
C THR A 150 -5.43 18.36 -16.91
N ALA A 151 -5.11 17.67 -18.01
CA ALA A 151 -6.09 17.21 -19.00
C ALA A 151 -6.76 15.90 -18.56
N VAL A 152 -7.53 15.97 -17.47
CA VAL A 152 -8.37 14.90 -16.95
C VAL A 152 -9.77 15.07 -17.55
N VAL A 153 -10.27 14.05 -18.26
CA VAL A 153 -11.56 14.15 -18.97
C VAL A 153 -12.68 13.63 -18.06
N PRO A 154 -13.67 14.46 -17.69
CA PRO A 154 -14.84 13.98 -16.97
C PRO A 154 -15.69 13.08 -17.86
N GLY A 155 -16.10 11.95 -17.33
CA GLY A 155 -16.97 10.97 -17.98
C GLY A 155 -18.11 10.50 -17.08
N THR A 156 -19.07 9.82 -17.68
CA THR A 156 -20.06 9.04 -16.94
C THR A 156 -19.36 7.92 -16.19
N PHE A 157 -19.90 7.53 -15.03
CA PHE A 157 -19.41 6.39 -14.27
C PHE A 157 -19.26 5.15 -15.16
N VAL A 158 -18.08 4.53 -15.12
CA VAL A 158 -17.81 3.26 -15.81
C VAL A 158 -17.94 2.13 -14.81
N GLU A 159 -18.84 1.21 -15.11
CA GLU A 159 -19.14 0.07 -14.25
C GLU A 159 -17.92 -0.82 -14.03
N THR A 160 -17.67 -1.14 -12.77
CA THR A 160 -16.58 -2.00 -12.30
C THR A 160 -17.01 -2.77 -11.08
N ALA A 161 -16.24 -3.77 -10.66
CA ALA A 161 -16.53 -4.50 -9.43
C ALA A 161 -16.53 -3.53 -8.24
N ARG A 162 -17.66 -3.48 -7.52
CA ARG A 162 -17.79 -2.71 -6.28
C ARG A 162 -16.85 -3.35 -5.22
N PRO A 163 -16.04 -2.56 -4.49
CA PRO A 163 -15.19 -3.09 -3.44
C PRO A 163 -15.96 -3.79 -2.33
N ASP A 164 -15.34 -4.80 -1.71
CA ASP A 164 -15.86 -5.41 -0.49
C ASP A 164 -15.57 -4.52 0.72
N LEU A 165 -14.34 -4.02 0.78
CA LEU A 165 -13.76 -3.43 1.97
C LEU A 165 -13.09 -2.08 1.68
N VAL A 166 -12.95 -1.27 2.70
CA VAL A 166 -12.21 -0.01 2.67
C VAL A 166 -11.50 0.21 3.99
N VAL A 167 -10.32 0.78 3.91
CA VAL A 167 -9.60 1.31 5.06
C VAL A 167 -9.80 2.83 5.07
N PRO A 168 -10.52 3.41 6.03
CA PRO A 168 -10.77 4.86 6.01
C PRO A 168 -9.48 5.67 6.22
N PHE A 169 -9.39 6.84 5.55
CA PHE A 169 -8.36 7.83 5.86
C PHE A 169 -8.40 8.19 7.35
N LYS A 170 -7.25 8.29 8.02
CA LYS A 170 -7.11 8.87 9.37
C LYS A 170 -6.30 10.17 9.35
N VAL A 171 -5.32 10.25 8.47
CA VAL A 171 -4.47 11.43 8.26
C VAL A 171 -5.18 12.38 7.32
N ASP A 172 -5.45 13.59 7.79
CA ASP A 172 -6.03 14.66 6.96
C ASP A 172 -5.00 15.29 6.00
N LYS A 173 -5.50 16.13 5.07
CA LYS A 173 -4.66 16.80 4.07
C LYS A 173 -3.59 17.71 4.71
N ALA A 174 -3.92 18.39 5.81
CA ALA A 174 -2.99 19.32 6.45
C ALA A 174 -1.82 18.59 7.11
N ALA A 175 -2.10 17.48 7.80
CA ALA A 175 -1.09 16.59 8.35
C ALA A 175 -0.23 15.96 7.25
N ALA A 176 -0.84 15.55 6.12
CA ALA A 176 -0.12 15.03 4.96
C ALA A 176 0.84 16.07 4.35
N THR A 177 0.37 17.28 4.14
CA THR A 177 1.18 18.42 3.69
C THR A 177 2.33 18.73 4.66
N ALA A 178 2.09 18.67 5.97
CA ALA A 178 3.12 18.88 6.98
C ALA A 178 4.19 17.77 6.97
N ALA A 179 3.78 16.50 6.88
CA ALA A 179 4.66 15.35 6.80
C ALA A 179 5.56 15.41 5.54
N LEU A 180 4.95 15.73 4.39
CA LEU A 180 5.67 15.90 3.14
C LEU A 180 6.66 17.09 3.21
N THR A 181 6.25 18.22 3.81
CA THR A 181 7.15 19.35 4.06
C THR A 181 8.32 18.96 4.96
N ALA A 182 8.09 18.12 5.97
CA ALA A 182 9.14 17.62 6.85
C ALA A 182 10.11 16.68 6.12
N HIS A 183 9.63 15.87 5.18
CA HIS A 183 10.45 14.95 4.38
C HIS A 183 11.56 15.66 3.60
N TYR A 184 11.30 16.87 3.07
CA TYR A 184 12.32 17.66 2.37
C TYR A 184 13.37 18.29 3.30
N LYS A 185 13.06 18.46 4.60
CA LYS A 185 13.95 19.14 5.54
C LYS A 185 15.16 18.27 5.89
N GLY A 186 16.33 18.91 6.01
CA GLY A 186 17.56 18.25 6.47
C GLY A 186 18.28 17.39 5.41
N LYS A 187 17.71 17.23 4.21
CA LYS A 187 18.29 16.44 3.11
C LYS A 187 19.48 17.17 2.48
N ARG A 188 20.70 16.73 2.82
CA ARG A 188 21.96 17.41 2.43
C ARG A 188 22.18 17.44 0.91
N PHE A 189 21.68 16.45 0.17
CA PHE A 189 21.88 16.33 -1.27
C PHE A 189 20.71 16.86 -2.12
N LEU A 190 19.60 17.28 -1.51
CA LEU A 190 18.43 17.78 -2.21
C LEU A 190 18.71 19.14 -2.88
N PRO A 191 18.50 19.32 -4.20
CA PRO A 191 18.48 20.63 -4.86
C PRO A 191 17.52 21.60 -4.17
N LYS A 192 17.94 22.86 -3.96
CA LYS A 192 17.07 23.86 -3.30
C LYS A 192 15.88 24.19 -4.18
N ASP A 193 16.15 24.41 -5.47
CA ASP A 193 15.13 24.71 -6.49
C ASP A 193 14.04 23.63 -6.57
N PHE A 194 14.36 22.36 -6.29
CA PHE A 194 13.36 21.30 -6.22
C PHE A 194 12.46 21.44 -4.98
N ALA A 195 13.04 21.73 -3.82
CA ALA A 195 12.27 21.95 -2.59
C ALA A 195 11.38 23.20 -2.68
N ASP A 196 11.89 24.25 -3.33
CA ASP A 196 11.19 25.54 -3.47
C ASP A 196 10.09 25.51 -4.55
N ALA A 197 10.26 24.72 -5.62
CA ALA A 197 9.28 24.57 -6.70
C ALA A 197 8.17 23.55 -6.40
N ASN A 198 8.15 23.00 -5.18
CA ASN A 198 7.28 21.89 -4.86
C ASN A 198 5.81 22.31 -4.71
N ARG A 199 4.91 21.54 -5.33
CA ARG A 199 3.46 21.76 -5.33
C ARG A 199 2.77 20.99 -4.21
N ILE A 200 3.26 21.14 -2.97
CA ILE A 200 2.77 20.38 -1.81
C ILE A 200 1.25 20.54 -1.60
N GLU A 201 0.69 21.69 -1.96
CA GLU A 201 -0.76 21.97 -1.88
C GLU A 201 -1.61 21.07 -2.80
N HIS A 202 -1.01 20.52 -3.86
CA HIS A 202 -1.64 19.63 -4.83
C HIS A 202 -1.66 18.16 -4.39
N ILE A 203 -1.21 17.86 -3.16
CA ILE A 203 -1.31 16.51 -2.61
C ILE A 203 -2.79 16.06 -2.64
N GLN A 204 -3.00 14.87 -3.18
CA GLN A 204 -4.32 14.31 -3.42
C GLN A 204 -4.47 12.99 -2.67
N GLY A 205 -5.57 12.84 -1.95
CA GLY A 205 -5.91 11.58 -1.30
C GLY A 205 -6.61 10.68 -2.31
N VAL A 206 -6.09 9.47 -2.45
CA VAL A 206 -6.56 8.45 -3.38
C VAL A 206 -6.72 7.12 -2.66
N TYR A 207 -7.88 6.51 -2.82
CA TYR A 207 -8.11 5.11 -2.51
C TYR A 207 -7.52 4.25 -3.63
N VAL A 208 -6.45 3.54 -3.31
CA VAL A 208 -5.78 2.62 -4.22
C VAL A 208 -6.41 1.23 -4.05
N PRO A 209 -6.75 0.53 -5.14
CA PRO A 209 -7.31 -0.81 -5.06
C PRO A 209 -6.23 -1.84 -4.70
N PHE A 210 -6.56 -2.72 -3.77
CA PHE A 210 -5.73 -3.84 -3.34
C PHE A 210 -6.55 -5.13 -3.38
N TRP A 211 -5.89 -6.20 -3.79
CA TRP A 211 -6.33 -7.56 -3.54
C TRP A 211 -5.74 -8.03 -2.21
N LEU A 212 -6.60 -8.54 -1.32
CA LEU A 212 -6.19 -9.12 -0.04
C LEU A 212 -6.37 -10.63 -0.11
N TYR A 213 -5.27 -11.35 0.11
CA TYR A 213 -5.23 -12.80 0.02
C TYR A 213 -5.07 -13.41 1.41
N ASP A 214 -5.94 -14.36 1.71
CA ASP A 214 -5.79 -15.25 2.86
C ASP A 214 -5.32 -16.62 2.35
N GLY A 215 -4.41 -17.24 3.08
CA GLY A 215 -3.87 -18.52 2.65
C GLY A 215 -2.88 -19.12 3.63
N THR A 216 -2.44 -20.32 3.29
CA THR A 216 -1.48 -21.09 4.10
C THR A 216 -0.28 -21.46 3.22
N ALA A 217 0.93 -21.32 3.76
CA ALA A 217 2.14 -21.84 3.15
C ALA A 217 2.68 -23.01 3.97
N GLU A 218 2.84 -24.17 3.33
CA GLU A 218 3.41 -25.38 3.93
C GLU A 218 4.70 -25.75 3.20
N GLY A 219 5.70 -26.19 3.94
CA GLY A 219 6.94 -26.64 3.31
C GLY A 219 7.96 -27.23 4.27
N SER A 220 9.09 -27.64 3.68
CA SER A 220 10.24 -28.13 4.42
C SER A 220 11.54 -27.69 3.80
N GLU A 221 12.54 -27.48 4.65
CA GLU A 221 13.88 -27.07 4.25
C GLU A 221 14.93 -27.83 5.04
N THR A 222 16.04 -28.13 4.36
CA THR A 222 17.27 -28.62 5.01
C THR A 222 18.32 -27.52 5.03
N PHE A 223 18.80 -27.19 6.23
CA PHE A 223 19.86 -26.22 6.48
C PHE A 223 21.19 -26.93 6.78
N GLU A 224 22.29 -26.24 6.47
CA GLU A 224 23.61 -26.58 6.98
C GLU A 224 23.93 -25.63 8.15
N ALA A 225 24.01 -26.16 9.35
CA ALA A 225 24.31 -25.40 10.56
C ALA A 225 25.70 -25.73 11.08
N ARG A 226 26.39 -24.75 11.67
CA ARG A 226 27.78 -24.89 12.13
C ARG A 226 27.98 -24.30 13.51
N ASN A 227 28.77 -24.99 14.32
CA ASN A 227 29.34 -24.48 15.57
C ASN A 227 30.85 -24.38 15.45
N VAL A 228 31.40 -23.22 15.78
CA VAL A 228 32.82 -22.90 15.63
C VAL A 228 33.42 -22.71 17.01
N ARG A 229 34.38 -23.57 17.36
CA ARG A 229 35.16 -23.47 18.59
C ARG A 229 36.63 -23.29 18.26
N THR A 230 37.23 -22.25 18.83
CA THR A 230 38.66 -21.98 18.69
C THR A 230 39.33 -22.17 20.04
N HIS A 231 40.41 -22.94 20.06
CA HIS A 231 41.22 -23.15 21.26
C HIS A 231 42.70 -23.19 20.91
N ARG A 232 43.54 -22.83 21.89
CA ARG A 232 44.99 -22.83 21.73
C ARG A 232 45.58 -24.16 22.22
N SER A 233 46.43 -24.75 21.41
CA SER A 233 47.22 -25.94 21.76
C SER A 233 48.69 -25.68 21.43
N GLY A 234 49.46 -25.21 22.43
CA GLY A 234 50.85 -24.81 22.24
C GLY A 234 50.97 -23.51 21.42
N ASP A 235 51.73 -23.56 20.33
CA ASP A 235 51.94 -22.45 19.37
C ASP A 235 50.94 -22.50 18.20
N GLU A 236 49.94 -23.38 18.27
CA GLU A 236 48.86 -23.46 17.28
C GLU A 236 47.53 -23.00 17.87
N GLU A 237 46.83 -22.18 17.10
CA GLU A 237 45.40 -21.91 17.26
C GLU A 237 44.63 -22.93 16.41
N ILE A 238 43.84 -23.79 17.06
CA ILE A 238 43.02 -24.82 16.41
C ILE A 238 41.57 -24.35 16.40
N THR A 239 41.00 -24.28 15.20
CA THR A 239 39.57 -24.04 14.98
C THR A 239 38.91 -25.35 14.60
N GLU A 240 37.98 -25.80 15.42
CA GLU A 240 37.12 -26.95 15.12
C GLU A 240 35.73 -26.44 14.73
N THR A 241 35.20 -26.94 13.62
CA THR A 241 33.88 -26.60 13.09
C THR A 241 33.04 -27.87 13.04
N ASP A 242 32.05 -27.97 13.92
CA ASP A 242 31.07 -29.06 13.92
C ASP A 242 29.96 -28.70 12.93
N ILE A 243 29.70 -29.59 11.97
CA ILE A 243 28.73 -29.40 10.88
C ILE A 243 27.51 -30.29 11.13
N TYR A 244 26.33 -29.69 11.03
CA TYR A 244 25.03 -30.33 11.25
C TYR A 244 24.15 -30.15 10.00
N SER A 245 23.38 -31.18 9.67
CA SER A 245 22.26 -31.11 8.75
C SER A 245 20.98 -30.97 9.56
N VAL A 246 20.30 -29.85 9.40
CA VAL A 246 19.13 -29.47 10.19
C VAL A 246 17.91 -29.48 9.27
N TYR A 247 16.94 -30.32 9.56
CA TYR A 247 15.69 -30.44 8.82
C TYR A 247 14.55 -29.79 9.60
N ARG A 248 13.79 -28.91 8.94
CA ARG A 248 12.56 -28.31 9.46
C ARG A 248 11.45 -28.49 8.45
N ALA A 249 10.26 -28.80 8.94
CA ALA A 249 9.03 -28.77 8.17
C ALA A 249 7.93 -28.14 9.00
N GLY A 250 7.01 -27.43 8.36
CA GLY A 250 5.91 -26.78 9.03
C GLY A 250 5.03 -25.99 8.08
N GLU A 251 4.04 -25.34 8.67
CA GLU A 251 3.11 -24.46 7.98
C GLU A 251 2.96 -23.11 8.68
N VAL A 252 2.59 -22.10 7.90
CA VAL A 252 2.32 -20.73 8.36
C VAL A 252 1.03 -20.25 7.71
N GLY A 253 0.08 -19.80 8.53
CA GLY A 253 -1.13 -19.11 8.09
C GLY A 253 -0.89 -17.63 7.85
N PHE A 254 -1.57 -17.07 6.85
CA PHE A 254 -1.48 -15.67 6.47
C PHE A 254 -2.88 -15.07 6.30
N THR A 255 -3.04 -13.86 6.82
CA THR A 255 -4.29 -13.10 6.76
C THR A 255 -4.07 -11.74 6.08
N HIS A 256 -4.90 -11.45 5.07
CA HIS A 256 -4.94 -10.21 4.31
C HIS A 256 -3.60 -9.76 3.69
N VAL A 257 -2.82 -10.68 3.11
CA VAL A 257 -1.59 -10.31 2.40
C VAL A 257 -1.96 -9.43 1.21
N PRO A 258 -1.47 -8.18 1.12
CA PRO A 258 -1.90 -7.24 0.10
C PRO A 258 -1.07 -7.37 -1.19
N ALA A 259 -1.74 -7.14 -2.31
CA ALA A 259 -1.12 -6.75 -3.57
C ALA A 259 -1.91 -5.60 -4.20
N ASP A 260 -1.22 -4.52 -4.59
CA ASP A 260 -1.85 -3.41 -5.27
C ASP A 260 -2.33 -3.84 -6.67
N ALA A 261 -3.55 -3.42 -7.01
CA ALA A 261 -4.22 -3.79 -8.25
C ALA A 261 -4.08 -2.69 -9.33
N SER A 262 -2.95 -1.96 -9.31
CA SER A 262 -2.65 -0.83 -10.20
C SER A 262 -1.29 -0.98 -10.87
N ALA A 263 -1.28 -1.21 -12.18
CA ALA A 263 -0.08 -1.20 -13.01
C ALA A 263 0.58 0.19 -13.09
N LYS A 264 -0.12 1.25 -12.66
CA LYS A 264 0.40 2.62 -12.62
C LYS A 264 1.18 2.89 -11.35
N MET A 265 1.01 2.05 -10.34
CA MET A 265 1.66 2.22 -9.06
C MET A 265 2.93 1.37 -9.01
N PRO A 266 4.10 1.96 -8.74
CA PRO A 266 5.28 1.15 -8.57
C PRO A 266 5.17 0.34 -7.27
N ASN A 267 5.27 -0.98 -7.38
CA ASN A 267 5.25 -1.93 -6.24
C ASN A 267 6.10 -1.46 -5.07
N GLY A 268 7.32 -0.97 -5.32
CA GLY A 268 8.23 -0.51 -4.28
C GLY A 268 7.76 0.73 -3.50
N HIS A 269 6.82 1.51 -4.02
CA HIS A 269 6.18 2.59 -3.25
C HIS A 269 5.05 2.03 -2.37
N MET A 270 4.23 1.11 -2.90
CA MET A 270 3.12 0.51 -2.14
C MET A 270 3.62 -0.38 -1.01
N ASP A 271 4.59 -1.25 -1.28
CA ASP A 271 5.20 -2.10 -0.25
C ASP A 271 5.89 -1.29 0.85
N ALA A 272 6.45 -0.13 0.49
CA ALA A 272 7.19 0.71 1.42
C ALA A 272 6.28 1.56 2.32
N ILE A 273 5.00 1.75 1.97
CA ILE A 273 4.00 2.42 2.82
C ILE A 273 3.21 1.44 3.71
N GLU A 274 3.36 0.14 3.50
CA GLU A 274 2.90 -0.93 4.42
C GLU A 274 3.66 -0.90 5.77
N PRO A 275 3.07 -1.42 6.86
CA PRO A 275 1.75 -2.02 6.94
C PRO A 275 0.63 -0.99 7.07
N PHE A 276 -0.56 -1.36 6.60
CA PHE A 276 -1.81 -0.69 6.93
C PHE A 276 -2.37 -1.26 8.24
N ASP A 277 -3.25 -0.50 8.90
CA ASP A 277 -3.96 -0.96 10.10
C ASP A 277 -5.27 -1.64 9.67
N TYR A 278 -5.19 -2.97 9.52
CA TYR A 278 -6.29 -3.86 9.14
C TYR A 278 -7.39 -3.95 10.21
N GLY A 279 -7.12 -3.54 11.45
CA GLY A 279 -8.17 -3.39 12.47
C GLY A 279 -9.19 -2.29 12.15
N SER A 280 -8.86 -1.42 11.18
CA SER A 280 -9.76 -0.39 10.66
C SER A 280 -10.40 -0.76 9.31
N LEU A 281 -10.21 -2.00 8.85
CA LEU A 281 -10.84 -2.51 7.63
C LEU A 281 -12.34 -2.68 7.88
N VAL A 282 -13.17 -1.99 7.10
CA VAL A 282 -14.62 -1.99 7.23
C VAL A 282 -15.28 -2.27 5.88
N PRO A 283 -16.56 -2.71 5.84
CA PRO A 283 -17.29 -2.84 4.59
C PRO A 283 -17.30 -1.53 3.79
N PHE A 284 -17.13 -1.63 2.48
CA PHE A 284 -17.10 -0.48 1.60
C PHE A 284 -18.43 0.28 1.60
N SER A 285 -18.32 1.60 1.72
CA SER A 285 -19.42 2.55 1.58
C SER A 285 -18.96 3.79 0.82
N LEU A 286 -19.87 4.35 0.03
CA LEU A 286 -19.69 5.65 -0.62
C LEU A 286 -19.46 6.79 0.38
N ALA A 287 -19.81 6.62 1.65
CA ALA A 287 -19.65 7.64 2.69
C ALA A 287 -18.17 8.00 2.95
N TYR A 288 -17.24 7.15 2.53
CA TYR A 288 -15.80 7.36 2.68
C TYR A 288 -15.15 8.09 1.49
N MET A 289 -15.87 8.22 0.37
CA MET A 289 -15.39 8.81 -0.89
C MET A 289 -15.34 10.35 -0.93
N PRO A 290 -16.21 11.12 -0.25
CA PRO A 290 -16.25 12.57 -0.41
C PRO A 290 -14.92 13.26 -0.11
N GLY A 291 -14.37 13.94 -1.11
CA GLY A 291 -13.06 14.62 -1.06
C GLY A 291 -11.86 13.76 -1.44
N TYR A 292 -12.08 12.49 -1.79
CA TYR A 292 -11.05 11.53 -2.19
C TYR A 292 -11.35 10.98 -3.59
N LEU A 293 -10.29 10.54 -4.27
CA LEU A 293 -10.42 9.79 -5.52
C LEU A 293 -10.32 8.31 -5.19
N ALA A 294 -10.91 7.43 -5.99
CA ALA A 294 -10.61 6.01 -5.99
C ALA A 294 -10.09 5.62 -7.36
N GLU A 295 -9.00 4.88 -7.39
CA GLU A 295 -8.54 4.27 -8.62
C GLU A 295 -9.35 3.02 -8.94
N ARG A 296 -9.57 2.84 -10.22
CA ARG A 296 -10.13 1.62 -10.77
C ARG A 296 -9.00 0.64 -11.02
N PHE A 297 -9.12 -0.58 -10.47
CA PHE A 297 -8.10 -1.60 -10.70
C PHE A 297 -7.94 -1.89 -12.20
N ASP A 298 -6.70 -2.11 -12.62
CA ASP A 298 -6.33 -2.52 -13.98
C ASP A 298 -5.53 -3.84 -14.01
N GLU A 299 -5.20 -4.38 -12.84
CA GLU A 299 -4.67 -5.74 -12.65
C GLU A 299 -5.69 -6.61 -11.92
N ASP A 300 -5.95 -7.81 -12.45
CA ASP A 300 -6.83 -8.78 -11.82
C ASP A 300 -6.14 -9.59 -10.71
N ALA A 301 -6.95 -10.27 -9.90
CA ALA A 301 -6.45 -11.04 -8.77
C ALA A 301 -5.52 -12.21 -9.19
N GLU A 302 -5.66 -12.74 -10.40
CA GLU A 302 -4.82 -13.85 -10.87
C GLU A 302 -3.42 -13.35 -11.23
N ALA A 303 -3.32 -12.19 -11.89
CA ALA A 303 -2.07 -11.52 -12.20
C ALA A 303 -1.28 -11.19 -10.93
N CYS A 304 -1.95 -10.65 -9.91
CA CYS A 304 -1.32 -10.26 -8.66
C CYS A 304 -0.96 -11.47 -7.74
N ALA A 305 -1.62 -12.62 -7.91
CA ALA A 305 -1.42 -13.78 -7.03
C ALA A 305 0.03 -14.28 -7.03
N SER A 306 0.69 -14.32 -8.20
CA SER A 306 2.06 -14.82 -8.32
C SER A 306 3.06 -14.12 -7.39
N ARG A 307 2.92 -12.80 -7.22
CA ARG A 307 3.72 -11.98 -6.30
C ARG A 307 3.44 -12.34 -4.85
N VAL A 308 2.18 -12.50 -4.49
CA VAL A 308 1.75 -12.86 -3.13
C VAL A 308 2.22 -14.26 -2.75
N HIS A 309 2.13 -15.22 -3.67
CA HIS A 309 2.72 -16.56 -3.52
C HIS A 309 4.22 -16.47 -3.18
N GLY A 310 4.96 -15.61 -3.89
CA GLY A 310 6.38 -15.36 -3.61
C GLY A 310 6.61 -14.82 -2.19
N ARG A 311 5.81 -13.83 -1.77
CA ARG A 311 5.93 -13.22 -0.43
C ARG A 311 5.64 -14.22 0.69
N MET A 312 4.56 -15.01 0.57
CA MET A 312 4.21 -16.04 1.56
C MET A 312 5.28 -17.15 1.63
N ARG A 313 5.77 -17.58 0.46
CA ARG A 313 6.84 -18.60 0.38
C ARG A 313 8.14 -18.11 1.03
N GLN A 314 8.54 -16.86 0.78
CA GLN A 314 9.73 -16.27 1.41
C GLN A 314 9.55 -16.14 2.92
N SER A 315 8.37 -15.73 3.38
CA SER A 315 8.07 -15.68 4.82
C SER A 315 8.18 -17.05 5.49
N LEU A 316 7.66 -18.10 4.87
CA LEU A 316 7.81 -19.47 5.37
C LEU A 316 9.29 -19.89 5.46
N GLU A 317 10.10 -19.59 4.45
CA GLU A 317 11.55 -19.86 4.46
C GLU A 317 12.23 -19.20 5.67
N ASP A 318 11.91 -17.92 5.88
CA ASP A 318 12.47 -17.12 6.95
C ASP A 318 12.02 -17.60 8.33
N GLU A 319 10.76 -18.03 8.49
CA GLU A 319 10.24 -18.63 9.73
C GLU A 319 10.89 -19.99 10.01
N LEU A 320 11.01 -20.86 9.00
CA LEU A 320 11.72 -22.14 9.13
C LEU A 320 13.19 -21.92 9.51
N ARG A 321 13.87 -20.96 8.86
CA ARG A 321 15.24 -20.57 9.19
C ARG A 321 15.33 -20.01 10.61
N ALA A 322 14.39 -19.16 11.01
CA ALA A 322 14.31 -18.62 12.35
C ALA A 322 14.10 -19.73 13.39
N SER A 323 13.38 -20.80 13.08
CA SER A 323 13.23 -21.93 14.01
C SER A 323 14.55 -22.67 14.33
N VAL A 324 15.60 -22.50 13.50
CA VAL A 324 16.93 -23.07 13.74
C VAL A 324 17.67 -22.22 14.79
N ARG A 325 17.81 -22.76 15.99
CA ARG A 325 18.45 -22.10 17.14
C ARG A 325 19.60 -22.94 17.68
N GLY A 326 20.56 -22.29 18.33
CA GLY A 326 21.69 -22.97 18.99
C GLY A 326 22.91 -23.22 18.11
N TYR A 327 23.01 -22.52 16.97
CA TYR A 327 24.13 -22.61 16.04
C TYR A 327 24.79 -21.25 15.78
N ASP A 328 26.11 -21.23 15.53
CA ASP A 328 26.86 -20.00 15.24
C ASP A 328 26.62 -19.49 13.81
N GLU A 329 26.54 -20.40 12.85
CA GLU A 329 26.21 -20.10 11.45
C GLU A 329 25.12 -21.05 10.94
N VAL A 330 24.17 -20.51 10.19
CA VAL A 330 23.13 -21.30 9.50
C VAL A 330 23.13 -20.88 8.03
N ARG A 331 23.25 -21.85 7.14
CA ARG A 331 23.15 -21.67 5.69
C ARG A 331 21.91 -22.38 5.19
N SER A 332 21.08 -21.66 4.46
CA SER A 332 19.93 -22.23 3.80
C SER A 332 20.29 -23.18 2.69
N GLY A 333 19.41 -24.16 2.50
CA GLY A 333 19.51 -25.16 1.47
C GLY A 333 18.38 -25.03 0.47
N SER A 334 17.78 -26.17 0.14
CA SER A 334 16.65 -26.26 -0.78
C SER A 334 15.34 -26.24 -0.01
N LEU A 335 14.53 -25.20 -0.19
CA LEU A 335 13.15 -25.13 0.27
C LEU A 335 12.22 -25.83 -0.73
N ASP A 336 11.48 -26.84 -0.27
CA ASP A 336 10.28 -27.33 -0.96
C ASP A 336 9.05 -26.79 -0.24
N ALA A 337 8.21 -26.03 -0.95
CA ALA A 337 7.08 -25.35 -0.32
C ALA A 337 5.94 -25.12 -1.33
N GLN A 338 4.72 -25.21 -0.81
CA GLN A 338 3.49 -24.98 -1.53
C GLN A 338 2.68 -23.91 -0.81
N VAL A 339 2.03 -23.05 -1.58
CA VAL A 339 1.15 -21.99 -1.06
C VAL A 339 -0.24 -22.27 -1.56
N ARG A 340 -1.20 -22.31 -0.65
CA ARG A 340 -2.62 -22.52 -0.93
C ARG A 340 -3.39 -21.26 -0.58
N MET A 341 -4.05 -20.67 -1.57
CA MET A 341 -4.96 -19.54 -1.39
C MET A 341 -6.33 -20.04 -0.95
N GLU A 342 -6.93 -19.35 0.02
CA GLU A 342 -8.20 -19.73 0.63
C GLU A 342 -9.31 -18.73 0.26
N SER A 343 -9.02 -17.44 0.34
CA SER A 343 -9.93 -16.38 -0.07
C SER A 343 -9.19 -15.19 -0.67
N VAL A 344 -9.91 -14.46 -1.51
CA VAL A 344 -9.49 -13.17 -2.06
C VAL A 344 -10.63 -12.18 -1.87
N SER A 345 -10.30 -10.99 -1.37
CA SER A 345 -11.24 -9.87 -1.27
C SER A 345 -10.64 -8.61 -1.88
N GLN A 346 -11.51 -7.71 -2.37
CA GLN A 346 -11.06 -6.42 -2.89
C GLN A 346 -11.22 -5.33 -1.82
N ALA A 347 -10.14 -4.60 -1.56
CA ALA A 347 -10.14 -3.48 -0.61
C ALA A 347 -9.61 -2.19 -1.22
N LEU A 348 -10.13 -1.06 -0.75
CA LEU A 348 -9.62 0.28 -1.06
C LEU A 348 -8.78 0.82 0.09
N PHE A 349 -7.50 1.11 -0.18
CA PHE A 349 -6.56 1.59 0.83
C PHE A 349 -6.24 3.08 0.67
N PRO A 350 -6.15 3.85 1.77
CA PRO A 350 -6.04 5.30 1.71
C PRO A 350 -4.57 5.69 1.50
N VAL A 351 -4.27 6.33 0.38
CA VAL A 351 -2.92 6.78 0.03
C VAL A 351 -2.95 8.27 -0.33
N TRP A 352 -2.13 9.05 0.34
CA TRP A 352 -1.85 10.42 -0.08
C TRP A 352 -0.76 10.40 -1.14
N MET A 353 -1.03 11.03 -2.28
CA MET A 353 -0.14 11.05 -3.42
C MET A 353 0.20 12.46 -3.87
N LEU A 354 1.45 12.65 -4.27
CA LEU A 354 1.89 13.82 -5.00
C LEU A 354 2.86 13.41 -6.11
N HIS A 355 2.53 13.78 -7.34
CA HIS A 355 3.44 13.67 -8.47
C HIS A 355 4.08 15.03 -8.76
N THR A 356 5.41 15.06 -8.83
CA THR A 356 6.18 16.27 -9.15
C THR A 356 7.09 16.02 -10.34
N ARG A 357 6.92 16.81 -11.40
CA ARG A 357 7.85 16.86 -12.52
C ARG A 357 8.95 17.87 -12.25
N TRP A 358 10.20 17.45 -12.38
CA TRP A 358 11.33 18.36 -12.24
C TRP A 358 12.47 17.96 -13.19
N GLN A 359 12.89 18.92 -14.02
CA GLN A 359 13.78 18.68 -15.16
C GLN A 359 13.20 17.55 -16.05
N ASP A 360 13.99 16.52 -16.33
CA ASP A 360 13.57 15.34 -17.11
C ASP A 360 13.17 14.16 -16.21
N GLY A 361 12.96 14.39 -14.91
CA GLY A 361 12.59 13.37 -13.93
C GLY A 361 11.15 13.51 -13.41
N ASP A 362 10.49 12.37 -13.23
CA ASP A 362 9.20 12.24 -12.55
C ASP A 362 9.45 11.73 -11.11
N TYR A 363 8.86 12.39 -10.12
CA TYR A 363 8.98 12.05 -8.70
C TYR A 363 7.61 11.80 -8.10
N LEU A 364 7.37 10.56 -7.67
CA LEU A 364 6.15 10.15 -6.98
C LEU A 364 6.39 10.10 -5.48
N PHE A 365 5.52 10.76 -4.73
CA PHE A 365 5.41 10.63 -3.29
C PHE A 365 4.12 9.89 -2.96
N ALA A 366 4.22 8.87 -2.14
CA ALA A 366 3.10 8.09 -1.62
C ALA A 366 3.19 8.07 -0.09
N MET A 367 2.07 8.25 0.59
CA MET A 367 2.02 8.21 2.04
C MET A 367 0.80 7.44 2.50
N ASN A 368 1.01 6.53 3.45
CA ASN A 368 -0.05 5.79 4.10
C ASN A 368 -1.03 6.76 4.80
N GLY A 369 -2.30 6.72 4.39
CA GLY A 369 -3.37 7.59 4.87
C GLY A 369 -3.84 7.32 6.29
N GLN A 370 -3.35 6.27 6.96
CA GLN A 370 -3.62 5.98 8.38
C GLN A 370 -2.43 6.33 9.27
N THR A 371 -1.23 5.92 8.88
CA THR A 371 -0.02 6.00 9.71
C THR A 371 0.82 7.24 9.43
N GLY A 372 0.66 7.87 8.27
CA GLY A 372 1.50 8.97 7.82
C GLY A 372 2.89 8.52 7.36
N ARG A 373 3.14 7.21 7.23
CA ARG A 373 4.39 6.67 6.68
C ARG A 373 4.55 7.12 5.23
N LEU A 374 5.56 7.95 4.97
CA LEU A 374 5.78 8.60 3.68
C LEU A 374 6.99 8.00 2.97
N VAL A 375 6.80 7.75 1.68
CA VAL A 375 7.79 7.23 0.74
C VAL A 375 7.82 8.13 -0.48
N GLY A 376 9.00 8.40 -0.99
CA GLY A 376 9.17 9.12 -2.25
C GLY A 376 10.63 9.49 -2.44
N ASP A 377 11.13 9.14 -3.61
CA ASP A 377 12.51 9.39 -3.98
C ASP A 377 12.74 10.88 -4.26
N LEU A 378 13.96 11.33 -3.97
CA LEU A 378 14.34 12.74 -4.09
C LEU A 378 15.48 12.90 -5.10
N PRO A 379 15.49 13.97 -5.92
CA PRO A 379 16.60 14.26 -6.81
C PRO A 379 17.88 14.51 -6.02
N VAL A 380 18.99 13.97 -6.52
CA VAL A 380 20.31 14.15 -5.92
C VAL A 380 21.09 15.20 -6.70
N SER A 381 21.52 16.26 -6.01
CA SER A 381 22.43 17.25 -6.58
C SER A 381 23.86 16.74 -6.51
N TRP A 382 24.40 16.26 -7.64
CA TRP A 382 25.78 15.77 -7.72
C TRP A 382 26.83 16.81 -7.30
N GLY A 383 26.60 18.09 -7.58
CA GLY A 383 27.47 19.17 -7.09
C GLY A 383 27.54 19.21 -5.56
N LYS A 384 26.42 18.96 -4.86
CA LYS A 384 26.41 18.86 -3.40
C LYS A 384 27.09 17.60 -2.91
N VAL A 385 26.92 16.47 -3.59
CA VAL A 385 27.61 15.21 -3.24
C VAL A 385 29.12 15.40 -3.27
N VAL A 386 29.64 15.98 -4.35
CA VAL A 386 31.08 16.28 -4.52
C VAL A 386 31.57 17.24 -3.43
N LEU A 387 30.84 18.31 -3.17
CA LEU A 387 31.18 19.28 -2.13
C LEU A 387 31.26 18.63 -0.74
N TRP A 388 30.27 17.80 -0.38
CA TRP A 388 30.24 17.09 0.89
C TRP A 388 31.34 16.06 1.01
N PHE A 389 31.59 15.30 -0.06
CA PHE A 389 32.66 14.30 -0.09
C PHE A 389 34.02 14.94 0.17
N PHE A 390 34.38 15.97 -0.60
CA PHE A 390 35.67 16.65 -0.42
C PHE A 390 35.76 17.40 0.92
N GLY A 391 34.66 17.97 1.40
CA GLY A 391 34.61 18.61 2.71
C GLY A 391 34.86 17.63 3.86
N LEU A 392 34.17 16.49 3.87
CA LEU A 392 34.35 15.43 4.87
C LEU A 392 35.74 14.80 4.77
N PHE A 393 36.19 14.52 3.55
CA PHE A 393 37.53 13.99 3.30
C PHE A 393 38.61 14.91 3.86
N ALA A 394 38.55 16.21 3.58
CA ALA A 394 39.53 17.18 4.08
C ALA A 394 39.56 17.26 5.62
N VAL A 395 38.39 17.21 6.28
CA VAL A 395 38.29 17.20 7.75
C VAL A 395 38.85 15.91 8.33
N LEU A 396 38.50 14.75 7.76
CA LEU A 396 39.00 13.45 8.22
C LEU A 396 40.52 13.32 8.02
N CYS A 397 41.05 13.75 6.87
CA CYS A 397 42.49 13.82 6.64
C CYS A 397 43.19 14.72 7.66
N MET A 398 42.66 15.91 7.92
CA MET A 398 43.25 16.82 8.90
C MET A 398 43.32 16.20 10.31
N VAL A 399 42.27 15.49 10.72
CA VAL A 399 42.22 14.81 12.03
C VAL A 399 43.18 13.64 12.08
N LEU A 400 43.18 12.77 11.07
CA LEU A 400 44.02 11.56 11.08
C LEU A 400 45.51 11.89 10.92
N SER A 401 45.88 12.80 10.02
CA SER A 401 47.28 13.26 9.91
C SER A 401 47.76 13.95 11.18
N GLY A 402 46.88 14.68 11.89
CA GLY A 402 47.21 15.26 13.19
C GLY A 402 47.45 14.20 14.27
N LEU A 403 46.70 13.10 14.24
CA LEU A 403 46.88 11.96 15.15
C LEU A 403 48.11 11.11 14.79
N ASP A 404 48.41 10.93 13.51
CA ASP A 404 49.61 10.23 13.06
C ASP A 404 50.86 10.99 13.51
N PHE A 405 50.93 12.28 13.17
CA PHE A 405 52.08 13.13 13.54
C PHE A 405 52.26 13.29 15.05
N GLY A 406 51.15 13.33 15.81
CA GLY A 406 51.17 13.59 17.25
C GLY A 406 51.32 12.36 18.14
N PHE A 407 50.75 11.21 17.73
CA PHE A 407 50.56 10.07 18.65
C PHE A 407 50.89 8.71 18.04
N LEU A 408 50.42 8.40 16.82
CA LEU A 408 50.57 7.05 16.26
C LEU A 408 51.95 6.80 15.65
N GLN A 409 52.56 7.81 15.02
CA GLN A 409 53.91 7.78 14.44
C GLN A 409 54.19 6.51 13.62
N PHE A 410 53.43 6.26 12.56
CA PHE A 410 53.67 5.10 11.70
C PHE A 410 55.03 5.19 10.98
N ASP A 411 55.90 4.21 11.19
CA ASP A 411 57.22 4.12 10.52
C ASP A 411 57.13 3.69 9.05
N ASP A 412 56.04 3.00 8.67
CA ASP A 412 55.81 2.50 7.32
C ASP A 412 55.03 3.51 6.46
N THR A 413 55.59 3.88 5.32
CA THR A 413 55.00 4.90 4.43
C THR A 413 53.68 4.45 3.82
N LEU A 414 53.50 3.15 3.57
CA LEU A 414 52.24 2.61 3.06
C LEU A 414 51.16 2.64 4.14
N ALA A 415 51.50 2.26 5.38
CA ALA A 415 50.59 2.32 6.53
C ALA A 415 50.14 3.76 6.82
N SER A 416 51.07 4.73 6.82
CA SER A 416 50.73 6.14 7.01
C SER A 416 49.82 6.64 5.88
N MET A 417 50.09 6.33 4.61
CA MET A 417 49.18 6.69 3.50
C MET A 417 47.78 6.06 3.61
N LEU A 418 47.69 4.80 4.06
CA LEU A 418 46.40 4.13 4.26
C LEU A 418 45.59 4.78 5.38
N VAL A 419 46.24 5.21 6.46
CA VAL A 419 45.57 5.88 7.58
C VAL A 419 45.18 7.31 7.20
N ASP A 420 46.09 8.09 6.61
CA ASP A 420 45.88 9.51 6.37
C ASP A 420 45.02 9.84 5.15
N ILE A 421 44.94 8.92 4.18
CA ILE A 421 44.19 9.12 2.93
C ILE A 421 43.16 8.01 2.73
N GLY A 422 43.54 6.75 2.92
CA GLY A 422 42.64 5.61 2.74
C GLY A 422 41.41 5.66 3.66
N LEU A 423 41.62 5.74 4.98
CA LEU A 423 40.52 5.80 5.95
C LEU A 423 39.60 7.02 5.76
N PRO A 424 40.09 8.25 5.49
CA PRO A 424 39.26 9.40 5.17
C PRO A 424 38.40 9.21 3.93
N ILE A 425 38.94 8.59 2.87
CA ILE A 425 38.15 8.29 1.65
C ILE A 425 37.00 7.36 2.02
N VAL A 426 37.29 6.27 2.73
CA VAL A 426 36.26 5.30 3.14
C VAL A 426 35.23 5.96 4.05
N GLY A 427 35.67 6.71 5.06
CA GLY A 427 34.78 7.41 5.98
C GLY A 427 33.88 8.44 5.28
N ALA A 428 34.46 9.27 4.41
CA ALA A 428 33.69 10.24 3.62
C ALA A 428 32.71 9.55 2.66
N ALA A 429 33.14 8.48 1.98
CA ALA A 429 32.30 7.69 1.10
C ALA A 429 31.13 7.04 1.86
N SER A 430 31.39 6.45 3.04
CA SER A 430 30.36 5.85 3.89
C SER A 430 29.33 6.88 4.36
N ILE A 431 29.76 8.06 4.80
CA ILE A 431 28.83 9.13 5.21
C ILE A 431 28.02 9.63 4.01
N CYS A 432 28.66 9.83 2.86
CA CYS A 432 27.97 10.19 1.61
C CYS A 432 26.98 9.10 1.18
N ALA A 433 27.31 7.82 1.35
CA ALA A 433 26.40 6.71 1.06
C ALA A 433 25.17 6.73 1.98
N VAL A 434 25.34 7.08 3.27
CA VAL A 434 24.21 7.29 4.20
C VAL A 434 23.34 8.48 3.77
N PHE A 435 23.94 9.61 3.38
CA PHE A 435 23.15 10.74 2.87
C PHE A 435 22.46 10.43 1.54
N TYR A 436 23.06 9.59 0.69
CA TYR A 436 22.46 9.15 -0.55
C TYR A 436 21.30 8.18 -0.30
N SER A 437 21.44 7.23 0.64
CA SER A 437 20.37 6.29 0.98
C SER A 437 19.15 7.00 1.56
N GLN A 438 19.32 8.12 2.28
CA GLN A 438 18.20 8.95 2.74
C GLN A 438 17.37 9.61 1.63
N MET A 439 17.85 9.58 0.38
CA MET A 439 17.16 10.14 -0.80
C MET A 439 16.35 9.10 -1.55
N LYS A 440 16.58 7.80 -1.31
CA LYS A 440 15.85 6.68 -1.90
C LYS A 440 15.08 5.95 -0.82
N THR A 441 13.76 5.98 -0.88
CA THR A 441 12.91 5.41 0.16
C THR A 441 11.95 4.35 -0.36
N ALA A 442 11.73 4.28 -1.68
CA ALA A 442 10.95 3.21 -2.30
C ALA A 442 11.77 1.91 -2.34
N ARG A 443 11.20 0.83 -1.83
CA ARG A 443 11.79 -0.51 -1.86
C ARG A 443 10.69 -1.56 -1.87
N GLU A 444 10.77 -2.47 -2.83
CA GLU A 444 9.89 -3.64 -2.91
C GLU A 444 10.18 -4.60 -1.75
N ARG A 445 9.12 -5.14 -1.16
CA ARG A 445 9.21 -6.16 -0.11
C ARG A 445 9.10 -7.54 -0.75
N SER A 446 10.06 -8.41 -0.42
CA SER A 446 10.07 -9.81 -0.83
C SER A 446 9.27 -10.72 0.10
N GLU A 447 8.90 -10.25 1.28
CA GLU A 447 8.31 -11.04 2.37
C GLU A 447 6.97 -10.44 2.88
N ALA A 448 6.24 -11.25 3.64
CA ALA A 448 4.92 -10.95 4.22
C ALA A 448 4.86 -11.21 5.74
N HIS A 449 5.97 -11.02 6.47
CA HIS A 449 6.07 -11.27 7.91
C HIS A 449 5.02 -10.56 8.77
N GLU A 450 4.61 -9.36 8.34
CA GLU A 450 3.61 -8.54 9.05
C GLU A 450 2.17 -9.11 8.93
N TYR A 451 1.97 -10.14 8.11
CA TYR A 451 0.66 -10.76 7.80
C TYR A 451 0.55 -12.21 8.27
N ILE A 452 1.55 -12.70 9.00
CA ILE A 452 1.51 -14.04 9.60
C ILE A 452 0.47 -14.05 10.72
N ASP A 453 -0.32 -15.11 10.79
CA ASP A 453 -1.34 -15.31 11.81
C ASP A 453 -0.74 -15.37 13.22
N ALA A 454 -1.56 -15.12 14.23
CA ALA A 454 -1.12 -15.10 15.63
C ALA A 454 -0.53 -16.45 16.10
N ASP A 455 -0.91 -17.55 15.47
CA ASP A 455 -0.42 -18.89 15.76
C ASP A 455 1.04 -19.08 15.29
N GLY A 456 1.49 -18.30 14.31
CA GLY A 456 2.85 -18.31 13.80
C GLY A 456 3.20 -19.58 13.03
N LEU A 457 4.47 -19.99 13.10
CA LEU A 457 4.95 -21.23 12.48
C LEU A 457 4.56 -22.46 13.29
N GLU A 458 3.77 -23.34 12.69
CA GLU A 458 3.46 -24.67 13.22
C GLU A 458 4.45 -25.71 12.65
N LEU A 459 5.42 -26.12 13.47
CA LEU A 459 6.41 -27.12 13.06
C LEU A 459 5.81 -28.53 13.04
N SER A 460 5.78 -29.16 11.87
CA SER A 460 5.41 -30.56 11.69
C SER A 460 6.60 -31.52 11.84
N ALA A 461 7.83 -31.05 11.57
CA ALA A 461 9.06 -31.81 11.81
C ALA A 461 10.23 -30.92 12.24
N SER A 462 11.06 -31.45 13.13
CA SER A 462 12.30 -30.83 13.59
C SER A 462 13.33 -31.90 13.90
N GLN A 463 14.39 -31.97 13.09
CA GLN A 463 15.46 -32.96 13.25
C GLN A 463 16.83 -32.34 12.99
N ASP A 464 17.77 -32.57 13.91
CA ASP A 464 19.14 -32.08 13.80
C ASP A 464 20.08 -33.28 13.77
N THR A 465 20.85 -33.43 12.69
CA THR A 465 21.75 -34.56 12.48
C THR A 465 23.19 -34.06 12.39
N PHE A 466 24.03 -34.49 13.32
CA PHE A 466 25.47 -34.24 13.23
C PHE A 466 26.08 -34.98 12.03
N ILE A 467 26.89 -34.27 11.24
CA ILE A 467 27.52 -34.82 10.03
C ILE A 467 29.00 -35.11 10.28
N GLU A 468 29.80 -34.08 10.56
CA GLU A 468 31.25 -34.21 10.76
C GLU A 468 31.83 -33.02 11.54
N THR A 469 33.03 -33.21 12.09
CA THR A 469 33.86 -32.13 12.63
C THR A 469 35.02 -31.85 11.68
N ARG A 470 35.17 -30.61 11.21
CA ARG A 470 36.36 -30.15 10.48
C ARG A 470 37.32 -29.46 11.42
N ARG A 471 38.63 -29.65 11.18
CA ARG A 471 39.70 -29.02 11.97
C ARG A 471 40.61 -28.23 11.05
N SER A 472 40.91 -27.00 11.41
CA SER A 472 41.98 -26.20 10.81
C SER A 472 42.89 -25.66 11.92
N SER A 473 44.19 -25.58 11.65
CA SER A 473 45.16 -24.98 12.56
C SER A 473 45.86 -23.80 11.91
N ARG A 474 46.17 -22.78 12.72
CA ARG A 474 46.98 -21.62 12.36
C ARG A 474 48.12 -21.49 13.37
N HIS A 475 49.35 -21.36 12.87
CA HIS A 475 50.50 -21.09 13.72
C HIS A 475 50.45 -19.63 14.22
N LEU A 476 50.67 -19.44 15.52
CA LEU A 476 50.75 -18.12 16.15
C LEU A 476 52.23 -17.77 16.29
N ASP A 477 52.71 -16.82 15.49
CA ASP A 477 54.09 -16.29 15.52
C ASP A 477 54.41 -15.51 16.81
#